data_AF-S6SRE3-F1
#
_entry.id   AF-S6SRE3-F1
#
_cell.length_a   1.000
_cell.length_b   1.000
_cell.length_c   1.000
_cell.angle_alpha   90.00
_cell.angle_beta   90.00
_cell.angle_gamma   90.00
#
_symmetry.space_group_name_H-M   'P 1'
#
loop_
_entity.id
_entity.type
_entity.pdbx_description
1 polymer ?
#
loop_
_entity_poly.entity_id
_entity_poly.type
_entity_poly.pdbx_seq_one_letter_code
_entity_poly.pdbx_strand_id
1 'polypeptide(L)' 'MTEQQAGSRIRVEALAIDGQEHAAQWAQRLGLPLQDANADFALQLTDDGLQLQQLGDDVPGAVRVDFVEGAVAHRRLF' A
#
# COMPACT_ATOMS: atom_id res chain seq x y z
N MET A 1 5.34 -2.09 24.59
CA MET A 1 4.21 -1.37 24.00
C MET A 1 3.89 -2.12 22.71
N THR A 2 3.08 -3.17 22.85
CA THR A 2 2.73 -4.07 21.75
C THR A 2 1.79 -3.29 20.86
N GLU A 3 2.27 -2.84 19.70
CA GLU A 3 1.41 -2.35 18.64
C GLU A 3 0.47 -3.52 18.31
N GLN A 4 -0.74 -3.47 18.87
CA GLN A 4 -1.84 -4.30 18.44
C GLN A 4 -2.00 -3.96 16.98
N GLN A 5 -1.42 -4.77 16.08
CA GLN A 5 -1.74 -4.74 14.67
C GLN A 5 -3.25 -4.95 14.60
N ALA A 6 -4.00 -3.85 14.58
CA ALA A 6 -5.40 -3.87 14.22
C ALA A 6 -5.42 -4.62 12.89
N GLY A 7 -6.10 -5.78 12.87
CA GLY A 7 -5.98 -6.80 11.84
C GLY A 7 -6.58 -6.38 10.51
N SER A 8 -6.15 -5.24 9.96
CA SER A 8 -6.45 -4.81 8.61
C SER A 8 -5.74 -5.77 7.66
N ARG A 9 -6.53 -6.53 6.91
CA ARG A 9 -6.01 -7.47 5.93
C ARG A 9 -5.62 -6.68 4.69
N ILE A 10 -4.34 -6.69 4.37
CA ILE A 10 -3.79 -5.96 3.21
C ILE A 10 -3.31 -6.99 2.20
N ARG A 11 -3.76 -6.87 0.95
CA ARG A 11 -3.23 -7.64 -0.18
C ARG A 11 -2.31 -6.80 -1.04
N VAL A 12 -1.26 -7.39 -1.59
CA VAL A 12 -0.33 -6.72 -2.50
C VAL A 12 -0.64 -7.08 -3.95
N GLU A 13 -0.98 -6.09 -4.77
CA GLU A 13 -1.36 -6.26 -6.17
C GLU A 13 -0.45 -5.42 -7.07
N ALA A 14 -0.08 -5.95 -8.24
CA ALA A 14 0.57 -5.13 -9.26
C ALA A 14 -0.47 -4.62 -10.26
N LEU A 15 -0.52 -3.30 -10.47
CA LEU A 15 -1.34 -2.69 -11.53
C LEU A 15 -0.70 -2.86 -12.91
N ALA A 16 0.63 -2.99 -12.95
CA ALA A 16 1.36 -3.36 -14.16
C ALA A 16 1.51 -4.88 -14.27
N ILE A 17 1.32 -5.43 -15.47
CA ILE A 17 1.54 -6.86 -15.77
C ILE A 17 2.99 -7.28 -15.50
N ASP A 18 3.95 -6.38 -15.77
CA ASP A 18 5.38 -6.59 -15.50
C ASP A 18 5.74 -6.36 -14.01
N GLY A 19 4.84 -5.76 -13.23
CA GLY A 19 5.06 -5.42 -11.83
C GLY A 19 4.87 -6.58 -10.85
N GLN A 20 4.56 -7.78 -11.32
CA GLN A 20 4.28 -8.95 -10.47
C GLN A 20 5.48 -9.35 -9.62
N GLU A 21 6.69 -9.29 -10.18
CA GLU A 21 7.93 -9.57 -9.42
C GLU A 21 8.16 -8.55 -8.31
N HIS A 22 7.93 -7.27 -8.61
CA HIS A 22 8.00 -6.21 -7.60
C HIS A 22 6.94 -6.41 -6.52
N ALA A 23 5.69 -6.73 -6.88
CA ALA A 23 4.64 -7.01 -5.91
C ALA A 23 5.01 -8.19 -5.00
N ALA A 24 5.60 -9.26 -5.56
CA ALA A 24 6.09 -10.41 -4.79
C ALA A 24 7.21 -10.02 -3.82
N GLN A 25 8.16 -9.19 -4.25
CA GLN A 25 9.23 -8.69 -3.38
C GLN A 25 8.67 -7.85 -2.23
N TRP A 26 7.72 -6.95 -2.49
CA TRP A 26 7.08 -6.13 -1.47
C TRP A 26 6.23 -6.98 -0.51
N ALA A 27 5.46 -7.93 -1.03
CA ALA A 27 4.71 -8.91 -0.24
C ALA A 27 5.64 -9.69 0.71
N GLN A 28 6.77 -10.20 0.21
CA GLN A 28 7.74 -10.89 1.07
C GLN A 28 8.40 -9.97 2.11
N ARG A 29 8.75 -8.74 1.73
CA ARG A 29 9.39 -7.78 2.65
C ARG A 29 8.45 -7.31 3.76
N LEU A 30 7.18 -7.12 3.45
CA LEU A 30 6.15 -6.67 4.39
C LEU A 30 5.45 -7.83 5.10
N GLY A 31 5.67 -9.07 4.67
CA GLY A 31 4.99 -10.26 5.19
C GLY A 31 3.50 -10.29 4.83
N LEU A 32 3.11 -9.71 3.69
CA LEU A 32 1.73 -9.58 3.24
C LEU A 32 1.40 -10.61 2.14
N PRO A 33 0.14 -11.08 2.05
CA PRO A 33 -0.29 -11.93 0.96
C PRO A 33 -0.43 -11.15 -0.37
N LEU A 34 -0.09 -11.79 -1.49
CA LEU A 34 -0.32 -11.23 -2.84
C LEU A 34 -1.80 -11.24 -3.23
N GLN A 35 -2.55 -12.21 -2.75
CA GLN A 35 -3.98 -12.34 -3.04
C GLN A 35 -4.71 -12.64 -1.74
N ASP A 36 -5.61 -11.74 -1.36
CA ASP A 36 -6.54 -11.97 -0.26
C ASP A 36 -7.91 -11.42 -0.65
N ALA A 37 -8.89 -12.31 -0.72
CA ALA A 37 -10.26 -11.95 -1.08
C ALA A 37 -11.00 -11.24 0.05
N ASN A 38 -10.49 -11.35 1.28
CA ASN A 38 -11.04 -10.70 2.47
C ASN A 38 -10.18 -9.52 2.90
N ALA A 39 -9.35 -8.98 2.00
CA ALA A 39 -8.56 -7.80 2.27
C ALA A 39 -9.47 -6.58 2.39
N ASP A 40 -9.29 -5.84 3.47
CA ASP A 40 -9.87 -4.52 3.65
C ASP A 40 -9.08 -3.45 2.88
N PHE A 41 -7.84 -3.77 2.45
CA PHE A 41 -6.98 -2.86 1.71
C PHE A 41 -6.19 -3.56 0.60
N ALA A 42 -6.03 -2.88 -0.54
CA ALA A 42 -5.14 -3.26 -1.64
C ALA A 42 -3.93 -2.32 -1.68
N LEU A 43 -2.74 -2.87 -1.48
CA LEU A 43 -1.47 -2.21 -1.76
C LEU A 43 -1.13 -2.45 -3.24
N GLN A 44 -1.38 -1.45 -4.08
CA GLN A 44 -1.19 -1.54 -5.52
C GLN A 44 0.14 -0.91 -5.93
N LEU A 45 0.92 -1.66 -6.70
CA LEU A 45 2.15 -1.18 -7.32
C LEU A 45 1.83 -0.60 -8.70
N THR A 46 2.02 0.70 -8.84
CA THR A 46 1.91 1.45 -10.10
C THR A 46 3.29 1.85 -10.63
N ASP A 47 3.33 2.29 -11.89
CA ASP A 47 4.53 2.86 -12.51
C ASP A 47 5.05 4.10 -11.76
N ASP A 48 4.13 4.87 -11.18
CA ASP A 48 4.42 6.09 -10.41
C ASP A 48 4.83 5.79 -8.95
N GLY A 49 4.60 4.56 -8.46
CA GLY A 49 4.95 4.15 -7.10
C GLY A 49 3.91 3.27 -6.41
N LEU A 50 3.93 3.28 -5.08
CA LEU A 50 3.05 2.48 -4.22
C LEU A 50 1.81 3.27 -3.80
N GLN A 51 0.63 2.69 -3.98
CA GLN A 51 -0.62 3.22 -3.46
C GLN A 51 -1.36 2.21 -2.59
N LEU A 52 -2.00 2.67 -1.54
CA LEU A 52 -2.86 1.88 -0.67
C LEU A 52 -4.31 2.32 -0.86
N GLN A 53 -5.14 1.43 -1.38
CA GLN A 53 -6.56 1.64 -1.58
C GLN A 53 -7.34 0.81 -0.57
N GLN A 54 -8.25 1.43 0.18
CA GLN A 54 -9.20 0.68 1.00
C GLN A 54 -10.25 0.03 0.09
N LEU A 55 -10.60 -1.23 0.34
CA LEU A 55 -11.58 -2.00 -0.40
C LEU A 55 -12.90 -1.98 0.40
N GLY A 56 -13.94 -1.36 -0.15
CA GLY A 56 -15.25 -1.25 0.49
C GLY A 56 -16.17 -0.29 -0.26
N ASP A 57 -17.46 -0.33 0.09
CA ASP A 57 -18.52 0.45 -0.58
C ASP A 57 -18.54 1.94 -0.16
N ASP A 58 -18.02 2.26 1.04
CA ASP A 58 -17.95 3.61 1.62
C ASP A 58 -16.50 3.93 2.04
N VAL A 59 -15.63 4.14 1.06
CA VAL A 59 -14.20 4.35 1.34
C VAL A 59 -13.68 5.68 0.78
N PRO A 60 -12.88 6.43 1.56
CA PRO A 60 -12.12 7.55 1.01
C PRO A 60 -11.16 6.99 -0.05
N GLY A 61 -11.04 7.68 -1.19
CA GLY A 61 -10.30 7.20 -2.36
C GLY A 61 -8.84 6.78 -2.07
N ALA A 62 -8.20 6.15 -3.05
CA ALA A 62 -6.85 5.58 -2.90
C ALA A 62 -5.83 6.58 -2.32
N VAL A 63 -5.14 6.17 -1.25
CA VAL A 63 -4.07 6.96 -0.63
C VAL A 63 -2.75 6.55 -1.25
N ARG A 64 -2.08 7.48 -1.93
CA ARG A 64 -0.73 7.25 -2.47
C ARG A 64 0.30 7.51 -1.38
N VAL A 65 1.28 6.62 -1.23
CA VAL A 65 2.43 6.88 -0.37
C VAL A 65 3.54 7.40 -1.27
N ASP A 66 3.61 8.72 -1.36
CA ASP A 66 4.66 9.39 -2.08
C ASP A 66 5.86 9.63 -1.13
N PHE A 67 6.99 9.01 -1.45
CA PHE A 67 8.25 9.20 -0.71
C PHE A 67 9.21 10.20 -1.39
N VAL A 68 8.83 10.82 -2.52
CA VAL A 68 9.70 11.68 -3.35
C VAL A 68 9.30 13.17 -3.32
N GLU A 69 8.03 13.50 -3.14
CA GLU A 69 7.49 14.86 -2.93
C GLU A 69 6.49 14.98 -1.77
N GLY A 70 6.05 13.87 -1.16
CA GLY A 70 5.14 13.88 -0.02
C GLY A 70 5.79 14.21 1.33
N ALA A 71 5.67 15.46 1.79
CA ALA A 71 5.78 15.88 3.20
C ALA A 71 7.16 15.95 3.90
N VAL A 72 8.29 15.64 3.25
CA VAL A 72 9.64 15.96 3.79
C VAL A 72 10.23 17.25 3.15
N ALA A 73 9.52 17.91 2.24
CA ALA A 73 9.94 19.23 1.71
C ALA A 73 9.39 20.43 2.51
N HIS A 74 8.46 20.22 3.45
CA HIS A 74 7.81 21.32 4.18
C HIS A 74 7.87 21.21 5.72
N ARG A 75 8.76 20.37 6.28
CA ARG A 75 9.12 20.44 7.71
C ARG A 75 10.28 21.40 7.98
N ARG A 76 10.34 22.49 7.23
CA ARG A 76 11.12 23.70 7.52
C ARG A 76 10.31 24.89 7.05
N LEU A 77 9.42 25.37 7.90
CA LEU A 77 9.18 26.77 8.17
C LEU A 77 8.28 26.80 9.42
N PHE A 78 8.93 27.14 10.53
CA PHE A 78 8.45 27.63 11.84
C PHE A 78 6.95 27.60 12.14
#